data_AF-A0A3B8Q7Q3-F1
#
_entry.id   AF-A0A3B8Q7Q3-F1
#
_cell.length_a   1.000
_cell.length_b   1.000
_cell.length_c   1.000
_cell.angle_alpha   90.00
_cell.angle_beta   90.00
_cell.angle_gamma   90.00
#
_symmetry.space_group_name_H-M   'P 1'
#
loop_
_entity.id
_entity.type
_entity.pdbx_description
1 polymer ?
#
loop_
_entity_poly.entity_id
_entity_poly.type
_entity_poly.pdbx_seq_one_letter_code
_entity_poly.pdbx_strand_id
1 'polypeptide(L)'
;MKRYLSLLSLLSLFTPSTGFAAVEVRRLPDGAMQPLAVTDDGGTVHLVWLQGEPKACDVFYQKLPGGRTNGTAPVRVNRHPGSAIGIGTIRGAQLAVGRNGRAHVVWNGSSQAEPKPVAGAPLLYSRLDDSGTAFEPEQNLIIKKKTQKQTPRSEERRVGV
;
A
#
# COMPACT_ATOMS: atom_id res chain seq x y z
N MET A 1 -44.65 -57.18 -2.81
CA MET A 1 -43.18 -57.04 -2.77
C MET A 1 -42.84 -55.65 -2.25
N LYS A 2 -42.43 -55.49 -0.98
CA LYS A 2 -42.03 -54.19 -0.42
C LYS A 2 -40.50 -54.14 -0.40
N ARG A 3 -39.90 -53.28 -1.21
CA ARG A 3 -38.44 -53.02 -1.21
C ARG A 3 -38.15 -51.95 -0.16
N TYR A 4 -37.48 -52.34 0.92
CA TYR A 4 -36.91 -51.38 1.88
C TYR A 4 -35.61 -50.85 1.29
N LEU A 5 -35.57 -49.53 1.05
CA LEU A 5 -34.37 -48.84 0.60
C LEU A 5 -33.60 -48.39 1.86
N SER A 6 -32.52 -49.11 2.20
CA SER A 6 -31.65 -48.76 3.32
C SER A 6 -30.89 -47.46 3.00
N LEU A 7 -31.13 -46.41 3.78
CA LEU A 7 -30.41 -45.15 3.72
C LEU A 7 -29.14 -45.28 4.58
N LEU A 8 -27.97 -45.44 3.96
CA LEU A 8 -26.68 -45.35 4.66
C LEU A 8 -26.36 -43.86 4.89
N SER A 9 -26.53 -43.38 6.13
CA SER A 9 -25.98 -42.08 6.55
C SER A 9 -24.46 -42.18 6.69
N LEU A 10 -23.72 -41.49 5.83
CA LEU A 10 -22.29 -41.25 5.99
C LEU A 10 -22.08 -40.21 7.12
N LEU A 11 -21.54 -40.64 8.25
CA LEU A 11 -21.17 -39.76 9.35
C LEU A 11 -19.79 -39.16 9.05
N SER A 12 -19.75 -37.93 8.53
CA SER A 12 -18.48 -37.18 8.36
C SER A 12 -17.94 -36.78 9.73
N LEU A 13 -16.90 -37.49 10.19
CA LEU A 13 -16.05 -37.08 11.31
C LEU A 13 -15.36 -35.75 10.95
N PHE A 14 -15.84 -34.65 11.52
CA PHE A 14 -15.13 -33.38 11.51
C PHE A 14 -13.98 -33.51 12.51
N THR A 15 -12.77 -33.80 12.03
CA THR A 15 -11.56 -33.66 12.83
C THR A 15 -11.27 -32.15 12.98
N PRO A 16 -11.36 -31.58 14.19
CA PRO A 16 -10.94 -30.20 14.38
C PRO A 16 -9.43 -30.14 14.14
N SER A 17 -9.01 -29.40 13.11
CA SER A 17 -7.61 -29.03 12.92
C SER A 17 -7.24 -28.04 14.01
N THR A 18 -6.76 -28.54 15.15
CA THR A 18 -6.02 -27.73 16.13
C THR A 18 -4.59 -27.56 15.63
N GLY A 19 -4.43 -26.84 14.52
CA GLY A 19 -3.13 -26.33 14.10
C GLY A 19 -2.88 -25.00 14.79
N PHE A 20 -1.82 -24.90 15.59
CA PHE A 20 -1.32 -23.59 16.00
C PHE A 20 -0.87 -22.83 14.77
N ALA A 21 -1.22 -21.54 14.67
CA ALA A 21 -0.71 -20.69 13.60
C ALA A 21 0.82 -20.68 13.65
N ALA A 22 1.47 -21.11 12.57
CA ALA A 22 2.92 -21.08 12.47
C ALA A 22 3.40 -19.62 12.47
N VAL A 23 4.31 -19.29 13.39
CA VAL A 23 4.94 -17.96 13.45
C VAL A 23 6.27 -18.03 12.72
N GLU A 24 6.44 -17.20 11.70
CA GLU A 24 7.70 -17.05 10.96
C GLU A 24 8.31 -15.68 11.27
N VAL A 25 9.59 -15.67 11.65
CA VAL A 25 10.38 -14.42 11.77
C VAL A 25 11.21 -14.26 10.51
N ARG A 26 10.98 -13.16 9.78
CA ARG A 26 11.69 -12.83 8.55
C ARG A 26 12.59 -11.62 8.74
N ARG A 27 13.84 -11.73 8.32
CA ARG A 27 14.76 -10.59 8.19
C ARG A 27 14.57 -9.94 6.82
N LEU A 28 14.48 -8.63 6.81
CA LEU A 28 14.62 -7.83 5.59
C LEU A 28 16.10 -7.70 5.20
N PRO A 29 16.40 -7.26 3.96
CA PRO A 29 17.76 -6.96 3.56
C PRO A 29 18.48 -6.04 4.57
N ASP A 30 19.79 -6.21 4.69
CA ASP A 30 20.59 -5.39 5.61
C ASP A 30 20.41 -3.90 5.32
N GLY A 31 20.24 -3.12 6.38
CA GLY A 31 19.96 -1.68 6.29
C GLY A 31 18.51 -1.31 5.94
N ALA A 32 17.59 -2.29 5.86
CA ALA A 32 16.17 -1.98 5.79
C ALA A 32 15.67 -1.31 7.08
N MET A 33 14.80 -0.32 6.91
CA MET A 33 14.29 0.52 7.98
C MET A 33 12.77 0.67 7.86
N GLN A 34 12.12 0.88 9.01
CA GLN A 34 10.71 1.25 9.10
C GLN A 34 9.77 0.37 8.24
N PRO A 35 9.81 -0.96 8.40
CA PRO A 35 8.96 -1.84 7.61
C PRO A 35 7.49 -1.72 8.02
N LEU A 36 6.60 -1.87 7.05
CA LEU A 36 5.15 -1.99 7.25
C LEU A 36 4.62 -3.13 6.38
N ALA A 37 3.81 -4.01 6.98
CA ALA A 37 3.16 -5.12 6.30
C ALA A 37 1.64 -4.99 6.39
N VAL A 38 0.95 -5.29 5.29
CA VAL A 38 -0.52 -5.36 5.22
C VAL A 38 -0.90 -6.64 4.47
N THR A 39 -1.91 -7.35 4.93
CA THR A 39 -2.40 -8.57 4.28
C THR A 39 -3.64 -8.26 3.46
N ASP A 40 -3.73 -8.78 2.23
CA ASP A 40 -4.93 -8.69 1.40
C ASP A 40 -5.93 -9.83 1.68
N ASP A 41 -7.13 -9.75 1.09
CA ASP A 41 -8.17 -10.77 1.27
C ASP A 41 -7.78 -12.16 0.73
N GLY A 42 -6.75 -12.22 -0.14
CA GLY A 42 -6.18 -13.46 -0.67
C GLY A 42 -5.09 -14.06 0.23
N GLY A 43 -4.76 -13.43 1.36
CA GLY A 43 -3.70 -13.85 2.27
C GLY A 43 -2.29 -13.49 1.80
N THR A 44 -2.14 -12.68 0.75
CA THR A 44 -0.83 -12.15 0.34
C THR A 44 -0.42 -11.06 1.30
N VAL A 45 0.80 -11.14 1.83
CA VAL A 45 1.39 -10.06 2.61
C VAL A 45 2.09 -9.10 1.65
N HIS A 46 1.66 -7.85 1.68
CA HIS A 46 2.26 -6.71 1.02
C HIS A 46 3.19 -6.02 2.00
N LEU A 47 4.48 -5.96 1.68
CA LEU A 47 5.51 -5.42 2.54
C LEU A 47 6.15 -4.20 1.90
N VAL A 48 6.28 -3.11 2.65
CA VAL A 48 7.09 -1.94 2.28
C VAL A 48 8.17 -1.69 3.32
N TRP A 49 9.30 -1.14 2.88
CA TRP A 49 10.38 -0.68 3.76
C TRP A 49 11.17 0.45 3.11
N LEU A 50 11.97 1.14 3.93
CA LEU A 50 12.96 2.12 3.47
C LEU A 50 14.34 1.47 3.43
N GLN A 51 15.19 1.85 2.48
CA GLN A 51 16.56 1.34 2.40
C GLN A 51 17.52 2.39 1.84
N GLY A 52 18.76 2.39 2.36
CA GLY A 52 19.79 3.37 2.04
C GLY A 52 19.94 4.43 3.13
N GLU A 53 20.53 5.58 2.79
CA GLU A 53 20.79 6.63 3.77
C GLU A 53 19.51 7.33 4.26
N PRO A 54 19.21 7.43 5.57
CA PRO A 54 17.93 7.95 6.06
C PRO A 54 17.56 9.36 5.55
N LYS A 55 18.54 10.19 5.19
CA LYS A 55 18.28 11.54 4.65
C LYS A 55 17.82 11.55 3.18
N ALA A 56 18.14 10.50 2.44
CA ALA A 56 17.87 10.33 1.01
C ALA A 56 17.87 8.82 0.69
N CYS A 57 16.81 8.14 1.09
CA CYS A 57 16.64 6.70 0.92
C CYS A 57 15.67 6.38 -0.22
N ASP A 58 15.51 5.09 -0.48
CA ASP A 58 14.51 4.55 -1.40
C ASP A 58 13.42 3.80 -0.64
N VAL A 59 12.21 3.75 -1.21
CA VAL A 59 11.10 2.93 -0.74
C VAL A 59 11.06 1.66 -1.58
N PHE A 60 11.03 0.52 -0.93
CA PHE A 60 10.92 -0.78 -1.57
C PHE A 60 9.62 -1.47 -1.19
N TYR A 61 9.17 -2.35 -2.07
CA TYR A 61 7.96 -3.14 -1.94
C TYR A 61 8.20 -4.60 -2.34
N GLN A 62 7.54 -5.52 -1.67
CA GLN A 62 7.55 -6.95 -2.00
C GLN A 62 6.21 -7.59 -1.67
N LYS A 63 5.77 -8.55 -2.50
CA LYS A 63 4.66 -9.46 -2.18
C LYS A 63 5.22 -10.75 -1.61
N LEU A 64 4.61 -11.25 -0.54
CA LEU A 64 4.84 -12.57 0.03
C LEU A 64 3.51 -13.34 -0.08
N PRO A 65 3.39 -14.28 -1.03
CA PRO A 65 2.18 -15.08 -1.16
C PRO A 65 1.93 -15.88 0.12
N GLY A 66 0.67 -15.95 0.56
CA GLY A 66 0.28 -16.66 1.77
C GLY A 66 0.81 -18.10 1.80
N GLY A 67 1.39 -18.50 2.93
CA GLY A 67 1.93 -19.85 3.14
C GLY A 67 3.23 -20.17 2.39
N ARG A 68 3.87 -19.19 1.75
CA ARG A 68 5.16 -19.38 1.07
C ARG A 68 6.26 -18.58 1.75
N THR A 69 7.44 -19.21 1.88
CA THR A 69 8.63 -18.58 2.45
C THR A 69 9.33 -17.65 1.46
N ASN A 70 9.06 -17.75 0.15
CA ASN A 70 9.68 -16.91 -0.87
C ASN A 70 8.67 -15.90 -1.44
N GLY A 71 9.05 -14.62 -1.39
CA GLY A 71 8.31 -13.53 -2.03
C GLY A 71 8.73 -13.27 -3.47
N THR A 72 8.10 -12.26 -4.08
CA THR A 72 8.54 -11.71 -5.37
C THR A 72 9.92 -11.05 -5.23
N ALA A 73 10.59 -10.72 -6.35
CA ALA A 73 11.71 -9.79 -6.27
C ALA A 73 11.24 -8.45 -5.65
N PRO A 74 12.03 -7.80 -4.76
CA PRO A 74 11.78 -6.44 -4.33
C PRO A 74 11.69 -5.47 -5.52
N VAL A 75 10.73 -4.56 -5.47
CA VAL A 75 10.54 -3.51 -6.47
C VAL A 75 10.70 -2.16 -5.78
N ARG A 76 11.49 -1.26 -6.37
CA ARG A 76 11.57 0.12 -5.88
C ARG A 76 10.29 0.87 -6.26
N VAL A 77 9.66 1.51 -5.27
CA VAL A 77 8.41 2.24 -5.41
C VAL A 77 8.66 3.63 -6.02
N ASN A 78 9.66 4.35 -5.51
CA ASN A 78 10.01 5.67 -6.03
C ASN A 78 10.83 5.56 -7.32
N ARG A 79 10.48 6.36 -8.34
CA ARG A 79 11.22 6.39 -9.61
C ARG A 79 12.58 7.06 -9.44
N HIS A 80 12.63 8.19 -8.74
CA HIS A 80 13.86 8.96 -8.54
C HIS A 80 14.63 8.40 -7.33
N PRO A 81 15.88 7.88 -7.50
CA PRO A 81 16.68 7.39 -6.38
C PRO A 81 16.90 8.44 -5.30
N GLY A 82 16.86 8.03 -4.03
CA GLY A 82 17.09 8.89 -2.87
C GLY A 82 15.98 9.92 -2.62
N SER A 83 14.82 9.77 -3.28
CA SER A 83 13.71 10.71 -3.15
C SER A 83 12.85 10.49 -1.91
N ALA A 84 13.08 9.45 -1.11
CA ALA A 84 12.39 9.27 0.17
C ALA A 84 13.25 9.77 1.34
N ILE A 85 12.59 10.08 2.46
CA ILE A 85 13.26 10.45 3.70
C ILE A 85 12.75 9.61 4.87
N GLY A 86 13.68 8.90 5.53
CA GLY A 86 13.45 8.03 6.69
C GLY A 86 13.94 8.61 8.02
N ILE A 87 14.33 9.89 8.08
CA ILE A 87 14.79 10.51 9.33
C ILE A 87 13.63 10.62 10.34
N GLY A 88 13.87 10.09 11.54
CA GLY A 88 12.93 10.15 12.67
C GLY A 88 11.86 9.06 12.60
N THR A 89 11.07 8.92 13.66
CA THR A 89 10.17 7.77 13.86
C THR A 89 8.81 7.87 13.16
N ILE A 90 8.47 9.01 12.56
CA ILE A 90 7.13 9.29 12.01
C ILE A 90 7.07 9.28 10.47
N ARG A 91 8.19 9.03 9.78
CA ARG A 91 8.31 9.23 8.31
C ARG A 91 8.28 7.94 7.48
N GLY A 92 7.97 6.80 8.09
CA GLY A 92 7.87 5.52 7.38
C GLY A 92 6.84 5.54 6.25
N ALA A 93 7.11 4.81 5.17
CA ALA A 93 6.17 4.64 4.08
C ALA A 93 4.88 3.98 4.60
N GLN A 94 3.73 4.48 4.14
CA GLN A 94 2.43 3.90 4.44
C GLN A 94 1.93 3.13 3.21
N LEU A 95 1.27 2.00 3.47
CA LEU A 95 0.80 1.06 2.46
C LEU A 95 -0.68 0.77 2.68
N ALA A 96 -1.45 0.81 1.60
CA ALA A 96 -2.81 0.29 1.54
C ALA A 96 -2.94 -0.64 0.33
N VAL A 97 -3.83 -1.63 0.42
CA VAL A 97 -4.11 -2.56 -0.68
C VAL A 97 -5.56 -2.37 -1.11
N GLY A 98 -5.75 -2.04 -2.38
CA GLY A 98 -7.06 -1.86 -3.00
C GLY A 98 -7.56 -3.13 -3.69
N ARG A 99 -8.62 -2.98 -4.49
CA ARG A 99 -9.16 -4.05 -5.32
C ARG A 99 -8.08 -4.67 -6.21
N ASN A 100 -8.21 -5.97 -6.47
CA ASN A 100 -7.27 -6.76 -7.29
C ASN A 100 -5.83 -6.76 -6.74
N GLY A 101 -5.64 -6.58 -5.43
CA GLY A 101 -4.31 -6.59 -4.80
C GLY A 101 -3.42 -5.42 -5.22
N ARG A 102 -4.02 -4.29 -5.66
CA ARG A 102 -3.26 -3.11 -6.06
C ARG A 102 -2.69 -2.42 -4.83
N ALA A 103 -1.37 -2.40 -4.72
CA ALA A 103 -0.69 -1.67 -3.65
C ALA A 103 -0.70 -0.16 -3.93
N HIS A 104 -0.95 0.62 -2.90
CA HIS A 104 -0.94 2.07 -2.86
C HIS A 104 0.04 2.49 -1.78
N VAL A 105 1.06 3.28 -2.14
CA VAL A 105 2.14 3.65 -1.22
C VAL A 105 2.25 5.16 -1.16
N VAL A 106 2.34 5.70 0.05
CA VAL A 106 2.58 7.13 0.29
C VAL A 106 3.78 7.30 1.22
N TRP A 107 4.65 8.28 0.94
CA TRP A 107 5.87 8.52 1.69
C TRP A 107 6.25 10.01 1.71
N ASN A 108 7.05 10.39 2.71
CA ASN A 108 7.65 11.73 2.76
C ASN A 108 8.83 11.78 1.78
N GLY A 109 8.90 12.84 0.98
CA GLY A 109 10.00 13.03 0.05
C GLY A 109 11.19 13.77 0.67
N SER A 110 12.39 13.44 0.20
CA SER A 110 13.63 14.14 0.53
C SER A 110 13.78 15.45 -0.24
N SER A 111 14.89 16.16 -0.05
CA SER A 111 15.25 17.32 -0.88
C SER A 111 15.48 16.96 -2.36
N GLN A 112 15.78 15.69 -2.67
CA GLN A 112 15.98 15.18 -4.03
C GLN A 112 14.67 14.76 -4.71
N ALA A 113 13.56 14.77 -3.97
CA ALA A 113 12.28 14.31 -4.48
C ALA A 113 11.74 15.16 -5.63
N GLU A 114 11.12 14.50 -6.60
CA GLU A 114 10.30 15.11 -7.64
C GLU A 114 8.95 14.38 -7.71
N PRO A 115 7.84 15.07 -8.02
CA PRO A 115 7.74 16.50 -8.25
C PRO A 115 7.84 17.33 -6.96
N LYS A 116 8.50 18.51 -7.03
CA LYS A 116 8.63 19.44 -5.90
C LYS A 116 7.27 19.91 -5.34
N PRO A 117 7.18 20.17 -4.02
CA PRO A 117 6.02 20.84 -3.42
C PRO A 117 6.09 22.36 -3.62
N VAL A 118 4.96 23.03 -3.36
CA VAL A 118 4.90 24.51 -3.35
C VAL A 118 5.65 25.08 -2.14
N ALA A 119 5.62 24.38 -1.01
CA ALA A 119 6.36 24.71 0.20
C ALA A 119 6.54 23.45 1.06
N GLY A 120 7.63 23.39 1.84
CA GLY A 120 7.93 22.25 2.72
C GLY A 120 8.49 21.04 1.96
N ALA A 121 8.38 19.86 2.58
CA ALA A 121 8.73 18.57 1.96
C ALA A 121 7.52 17.99 1.22
N PRO A 122 7.68 17.32 0.07
CA PRO A 122 6.55 16.73 -0.64
C PRO A 122 6.04 15.49 0.09
N LEU A 123 4.74 15.23 -0.05
CA LEU A 123 4.15 13.94 0.30
C LEU A 123 3.88 13.22 -1.01
N LEU A 124 4.67 12.20 -1.30
CA LEU A 124 4.63 11.49 -2.57
C LEU A 124 3.77 10.24 -2.47
N TYR A 125 3.11 9.93 -3.58
CA TYR A 125 2.23 8.78 -3.71
C TYR A 125 2.47 8.08 -5.04
N SER A 126 2.49 6.75 -5.00
CA SER A 126 2.43 5.91 -6.19
C SER A 126 1.59 4.67 -5.93
N ARG A 127 1.17 4.00 -6.99
CA ARG A 127 0.45 2.73 -6.95
C ARG A 127 1.12 1.72 -7.86
N LEU A 128 0.97 0.46 -7.53
CA LEU A 128 1.39 -0.65 -8.37
C LEU A 128 0.63 -0.59 -9.71
N ASP A 129 1.35 -0.86 -10.79
CA ASP A 129 0.83 -0.93 -12.16
C ASP A 129 -0.15 -2.10 -12.33
N ASP A 130 -0.86 -2.09 -13.46
CA ASP A 130 -1.87 -3.10 -13.78
C ASP A 130 -1.26 -4.50 -13.98
N SER A 131 0.01 -4.60 -14.38
CA SER A 131 0.76 -5.87 -14.48
C SER A 131 1.24 -6.40 -13.13
N GLY A 132 1.22 -5.58 -12.08
CA GLY A 132 1.65 -5.95 -10.73
C GLY A 132 3.17 -6.07 -10.56
N THR A 133 3.95 -5.44 -11.45
CA THR A 133 5.40 -5.63 -11.59
C THR A 133 6.22 -4.39 -11.27
N ALA A 134 5.64 -3.20 -11.45
CA ALA A 134 6.30 -1.92 -11.18
C ALA A 134 5.32 -0.93 -10.55
N PHE A 135 5.86 0.19 -10.07
CA PHE A 135 5.06 1.31 -9.60
C PHE A 135 4.96 2.37 -10.68
N GLU A 136 3.79 2.99 -10.78
CA GLU A 136 3.55 4.16 -11.63
C GLU A 136 4.43 5.35 -11.19
N PRO A 137 4.63 6.36 -12.05
CA PRO A 137 5.28 7.61 -11.64
C PRO A 137 4.65 8.25 -10.40
N GLU A 138 5.49 8.64 -9.44
CA GLU A 138 5.03 9.29 -8.22
C GLU A 138 4.37 10.65 -8.47
N GLN A 139 3.33 10.92 -7.69
CA GLN A 139 2.58 12.18 -7.64
C GLN A 139 2.78 12.83 -6.29
N ASN A 140 2.94 14.15 -6.27
CA ASN A 140 2.92 14.90 -5.02
C ASN A 140 1.47 15.21 -4.63
N LEU A 141 1.08 14.85 -3.41
CA LEU A 141 -0.24 15.08 -2.85
C LEU A 141 -0.41 16.50 -2.27
N ILE A 142 0.69 17.22 -2.02
CA ILE A 142 0.69 18.61 -1.53
C ILE A 142 0.76 19.55 -2.73
N ILE A 143 -0.38 19.77 -3.40
CA ILE A 143 -0.52 20.64 -4.56
C ILE A 143 -1.31 21.92 -4.25
N LYS A 144 -0.97 23.05 -4.90
CA LYS A 144 -1.81 24.26 -4.88
C LYS A 144 -3.08 23.99 -5.68
N LYS A 145 -4.26 24.14 -5.07
CA LYS A 145 -5.50 24.33 -5.84
C LYS A 145 -5.41 25.66 -6.59
N LYS A 146 -5.72 25.68 -7.89
CA LYS A 146 -6.04 26.93 -8.60
C LYS A 146 -7.27 27.52 -7.90
N THR A 147 -7.14 28.68 -7.27
CA THR A 147 -8.28 29.46 -6.77
C THR A 147 -9.18 29.79 -7.97
N GLN A 148 -10.33 29.12 -8.09
CA GLN A 148 -11.38 29.61 -8.98
C GLN A 148 -11.90 30.91 -8.40
N LYS A 149 -11.72 32.01 -9.14
CA LYS A 149 -12.31 33.31 -8.80
C LYS A 149 -13.84 33.11 -8.84
N GLN A 150 -14.48 33.00 -7.68
CA GLN A 150 -15.94 33.08 -7.60
C GLN A 150 -16.33 34.47 -8.07
N THR A 151 -16.87 34.56 -9.29
CA THR A 151 -17.59 35.77 -9.72
C THR A 151 -18.78 35.92 -8.78
N PRO A 152 -18.94 37.06 -8.07
CA PRO A 152 -20.10 37.26 -7.22
C PRO A 152 -21.37 37.11 -8.07
N ARG A 153 -22.28 36.21 -7.65
CA ARG A 153 -23.63 36.17 -8.21
C ARG A 153 -24.26 37.51 -7.87
N SER A 154 -24.47 38.37 -8.88
CA SER A 154 -25.16 39.63 -8.74
C SER A 154 -26.47 39.42 -7.99
N GLU A 155 -26.64 40.13 -6.87
CA GLU A 155 -27.90 40.21 -6.15
C GLU A 155 -28.98 40.67 -7.12
N GLU A 156 -29.88 39.74 -7.43
CA GLU A 156 -31.14 40.03 -8.09
C GLU A 156 -31.93 40.91 -7.12
N ARG A 157 -31.90 42.22 -7.37
CA ARG A 157 -32.73 43.21 -6.70
C ARG A 157 -34.18 42.74 -6.79
N ARG A 158 -34.71 42.19 -5.68
CA ARG A 158 -36.14 42.21 -5.42
C ARG A 158 -36.55 43.67 -5.24
N VAL A 159 -37.01 44.28 -6.32
CA VAL A 159 -37.87 45.47 -6.23
C VAL A 159 -39.26 44.92 -5.94
N GLY A 160 -39.65 45.00 -4.67
CA GLY A 160 -41.07 44.98 -4.32
C GLY A 160 -41.65 46.37 -4.57
N VAL A 161 -42.70 46.44 -5.38
CA VAL A 161 -43.99 47.11 -5.12
C VAL A 161 -45.02 46.34 -5.93
#